data_AF-A0A350EVD0-F1
#
_entry.id   AF-A0A350EVD0-F1
#
_cell.length_a   1.000
_cell.length_b   1.000
_cell.length_c   1.000
_cell.angle_alpha   90.00
_cell.angle_beta   90.00
_cell.angle_gamma   90.00
#
_symmetry.space_group_name_H-M   'P 1'
#
loop_
_entity.id
_entity.type
_entity.pdbx_description
1 polymer ?
#
loop_
_entity_poly.entity_id
_entity_poly.type
_entity_poly.pdbx_seq_one_letter_code
_entity_poly.pdbx_strand_id
1 'polypeptide(L)' 'GGLLDQAVYVCEKFLPRGQRIVSTEGRGAVRKEEYTARGRGKVRDIPMVVLVNGG' A
#
# COMPACT_ATOMS: atom_id res chain seq x y z
N GLY A 1 3.06 5.13 13.88
CA GLY A 1 3.22 4.59 12.51
C GLY A 1 4.68 4.52 12.16
N GLY A 2 5.03 4.52 10.88
CA GLY A 2 6.42 4.44 10.40
C GLY A 2 6.57 5.08 9.02
N LEU A 3 7.57 4.65 8.26
CA LEU A 3 7.84 5.18 6.93
C LEU A 3 6.82 4.66 5.89
N LEU A 4 6.34 5.56 5.04
CA LEU A 4 5.35 5.25 4.00
C LEU A 4 5.87 4.23 2.98
N ASP A 5 7.12 4.38 2.56
CA ASP A 5 7.79 3.49 1.60
C ASP A 5 7.86 2.03 2.12
N GLN A 6 8.10 1.84 3.41
CA GLN A 6 8.10 0.53 4.04
C GLN A 6 6.71 -0.09 4.08
N ALA A 7 5.68 0.71 4.38
CA ALA A 7 4.29 0.25 4.29
C ALA A 7 3.93 -0.19 2.87
N VAL A 8 4.32 0.61 1.86
CA VAL A 8 4.14 0.27 0.43
C VAL A 8 4.84 -1.05 0.09
N TYR A 9 6.10 -1.23 0.51
CA TYR A 9 6.87 -2.45 0.27
C TYR A 9 6.25 -3.69 0.92
N VAL A 10 5.66 -3.57 2.11
CA VAL A 10 4.94 -4.67 2.76
C VAL A 10 3.68 -5.01 1.98
N CYS A 11 2.88 -4.02 1.58
CA CYS A 11 1.66 -4.22 0.80
C CYS A 11 1.94 -4.89 -0.57
N GLU A 12 3.06 -4.59 -1.23
CA GLU A 12 3.44 -5.22 -2.51
C GLU A 12 3.55 -6.75 -2.44
N LYS A 13 3.72 -7.33 -1.25
CA LYS A 13 3.82 -8.79 -1.07
C LYS A 13 2.47 -9.51 -1.11
N PHE A 14 1.37 -8.76 -0.98
CA PHE A 14 0.04 -9.34 -0.80
C PHE A 14 -0.99 -8.84 -1.82
N LEU A 15 -0.71 -7.72 -2.49
CA LEU A 15 -1.62 -7.14 -3.46
C LEU A 15 -1.27 -7.53 -4.90
N PRO A 16 -2.27 -7.77 -5.76
CA PRO A 16 -2.01 -8.04 -7.17
C PRO A 16 -1.42 -6.83 -7.87
N ARG A 17 -0.70 -7.07 -8.97
CA ARG A 17 -0.13 -6.01 -9.81
C ARG A 17 -1.23 -5.05 -10.26
N GLY A 18 -0.99 -3.75 -10.13
CA GLY A 18 -1.94 -2.72 -10.54
C GLY A 18 -2.93 -2.31 -9.44
N GLN A 19 -2.97 -2.98 -8.29
CA GLN A 19 -3.78 -2.57 -7.15
C GLN A 19 -3.21 -1.29 -6.52
N ARG A 20 -4.04 -0.25 -6.36
CA ARG A 20 -3.66 0.97 -5.64
C ARG A 20 -3.42 0.65 -4.16
N ILE A 21 -2.24 1.02 -3.66
CA ILE A 21 -1.83 0.85 -2.27
C ILE A 21 -2.26 2.07 -1.45
N VAL A 22 -1.86 3.25 -1.89
CA VAL A 22 -2.14 4.51 -1.19
C VAL A 22 -2.09 5.67 -2.17
N SER A 23 -2.91 6.68 -1.93
CA SER A 23 -2.82 7.97 -2.61
C SER A 23 -2.83 9.10 -1.60
N THR A 24 -1.93 10.06 -1.78
CA THR A 24 -1.88 11.28 -0.98
C THR A 24 -2.44 12.42 -1.82
N GLU A 25 -3.47 13.08 -1.29
CA GLU A 25 -4.11 14.23 -1.92
C GLU A 25 -3.87 15.47 -1.05
N GLY A 26 -3.10 16.41 -1.58
CA GLY A 26 -2.82 17.69 -0.94
C GLY A 26 -3.92 18.72 -1.18
N ARG A 27 -3.92 19.81 -0.39
CA ARG A 27 -4.79 20.97 -0.62
C ARG A 27 -4.32 21.72 -1.88
N GLY A 28 -4.89 21.40 -3.05
CA GLY A 28 -4.62 22.04 -4.34
C GLY A 28 -4.41 21.03 -5.49
N ALA A 29 -4.69 21.44 -6.73
CA ALA A 29 -4.72 20.59 -7.91
C ALA A 29 -3.37 19.95 -8.36
N VAL A 30 -2.30 20.13 -7.59
CA VAL A 30 -0.91 19.95 -8.09
C VAL A 30 -0.20 18.74 -7.49
N ARG A 31 -0.71 18.12 -6.43
CA ARG A 31 0.01 17.00 -5.78
C ARG A 31 -0.92 15.85 -5.42
N LYS A 32 -1.13 15.00 -6.43
CA LYS A 32 -1.62 13.63 -6.27
C LYS A 32 -0.43 12.70 -6.40
N GLU A 33 0.00 12.14 -5.28
CA GLU A 33 0.99 11.05 -5.28
C GLU A 33 0.23 9.73 -5.15
N GLU A 34 0.52 8.77 -6.02
CA GLU A 34 -0.15 7.48 -6.03
C GLU A 34 0.88 6.35 -6.07
N TYR A 35 0.68 5.38 -5.18
CA TYR A 35 1.49 4.17 -5.10
C TYR A 35 0.61 2.99 -5.47
N THR A 36 1.08 2.21 -6.43
CA THR A 36 0.39 1.04 -6.96
C THR A 36 1.33 -0.15 -6.92
N ALA A 37 0.80 -1.32 -6.55
CA ALA A 37 1.57 -2.55 -6.47
C ALA A 37 2.18 -2.88 -7.83
N ARG A 38 3.52 -2.98 -7.88
CA ARG A 38 4.25 -3.21 -9.14
C ARG A 38 4.31 -4.69 -9.53
N GLY A 39 3.82 -5.59 -8.67
CA GLY A 39 3.88 -7.04 -8.88
C GLY A 39 5.27 -7.63 -8.66
N ARG A 40 6.14 -6.94 -7.89
CA ARG A 40 7.50 -7.41 -7.56
C ARG A 40 7.53 -8.43 -6.42
N GLY A 41 6.47 -8.48 -5.61
CA GLY A 41 6.29 -9.48 -4.56
C GLY A 41 5.66 -10.78 -5.09
N LYS A 42 5.98 -11.91 -4.44
CA LYS A 42 5.16 -13.12 -4.58
C LYS A 42 3.82 -12.86 -3.91
N VAL A 43 2.79 -12.58 -4.69
CA VAL A 43 1.41 -12.51 -4.18
C VAL A 43 1.08 -13.88 -3.59
N ARG A 44 0.87 -13.92 -2.28
CA ARG A 44 0.55 -15.16 -1.57
C ARG A 44 -0.96 -15.30 -1.53
N ASP A 45 -1.48 -16.36 -2.15
CA ASP A 45 -2.88 -16.76 -2.02
C ASP A 45 -3.04 -17.58 -0.73
N ILE A 46 -2.98 -16.88 0.41
CA ILE A 46 -3.15 -17.47 1.74
C ILE A 46 -4.13 -16.61 2.55
N PRO A 47 -5.01 -17.21 3.37
CA PRO A 47 -5.88 -16.45 4.26
C PRO A 47 -5.06 -15.56 5.21
N MET A 48 -5.45 -14.29 5.35
CA MET A 48 -4.77 -13.29 6.19
C MET A 48 -5.77 -12.54 7.05
N VAL A 49 -5.33 -12.18 8.27
CA VAL A 49 -6.03 -11.27 9.18
C VAL A 49 -5.10 -10.12 9.55
N VAL A 50 -5.65 -8.90 9.66
CA VAL A 50 -4.95 -7.72 10.18
C VAL A 50 -5.63 -7.32 11.49
N LEU A 51 -4.87 -7.31 12.59
CA LEU A 51 -5.34 -6.84 13.90
C LEU A 51 -4.86 -5.40 14.12
N VAL A 52 -5.79 -4.51 14.43
CA VAL A 52 -5.53 -3.09 14.73
C VAL A 52 -6.13 -2.72 16.09
N ASN A 53 -5.49 -1.81 16.81
CA ASN A 53 -6.02 -1.18 18.02
C ASN A 53 -6.53 0.25 17.72
N GLY A 54 -6.96 1.00 18.74
CA GLY A 54 -7.41 2.40 18.60
C GLY A 54 -6.31 3.45 18.43
N GLY A 55 -5.04 3.03 18.41
CA GLY A 55 -3.87 3.91 18.57
C GLY A 55 -3.10 3.59 19.83
#